data_AF-A0AAW0SID2-F1
#
_entry.id   AF-A0AAW0SID2-F1
#
_cell.length_a   1.000
_cell.length_b   1.000
_cell.length_c   1.000
_cell.angle_alpha   90.00
_cell.angle_beta   90.00
_cell.angle_gamma   90.00
#
_symmetry.space_group_name_H-M   'P 1'
#
loop_
_entity.id
_entity.type
_entity.pdbx_description
1 polymer ?
#
loop_
_entity_poly.entity_id
_entity_poly.type
_entity_poly.pdbx_seq_one_letter_code
_entity_poly.pdbx_strand_id
1 'polypeptide(L)'
;AEKVYKEALKEGKTALMTREDPDSSDILTLNLGNFPAGSWNEGQGTLRLVMELRVETDGIISFVLPTVLNPRYTPADHPRRQGRSAEV
;
A
#
# COMPACT_ATOMS: atom_id res chain seq x y z
N ALA A 1 -11.43 10.34 -10.51
CA ALA A 1 -11.02 9.37 -9.46
C ALA A 1 -10.89 10.00 -8.08
N GLU A 2 -10.08 11.06 -7.91
CA GLU A 2 -9.76 11.62 -6.58
C GLU A 2 -10.98 12.17 -5.80
N LYS A 3 -11.91 12.86 -6.47
CA LYS A 3 -13.12 13.39 -5.83
C LYS A 3 -13.96 12.27 -5.20
N VAL A 4 -14.21 11.19 -5.97
CA VAL A 4 -14.98 10.02 -5.53
C VAL A 4 -14.28 9.31 -4.37
N TYR A 5 -12.96 9.18 -4.43
CA TYR A 5 -12.18 8.63 -3.32
C TYR A 5 -12.35 9.45 -2.04
N LYS A 6 -12.20 10.78 -2.11
CA LYS A 6 -12.35 11.66 -0.95
C LYS A 6 -13.77 11.64 -0.37
N GLU A 7 -14.80 11.57 -1.20
CA GLU A 7 -16.19 11.44 -0.76
C GLU A 7 -16.41 10.10 -0.03
N ALA A 8 -15.93 8.99 -0.60
CA ALA A 8 -16.01 7.67 0.04
C ALA A 8 -15.29 7.66 1.41
N LEU A 9 -14.13 8.32 1.52
CA LEU A 9 -13.43 8.42 2.80
C LEU A 9 -14.21 9.21 3.85
N LYS A 10 -14.86 10.32 3.46
CA LYS A 10 -15.70 11.13 4.36
C LYS A 10 -16.92 10.35 4.85
N GLU A 11 -17.46 9.47 4.02
CA GLU A 11 -18.57 8.57 4.36
C GLU A 11 -18.13 7.36 5.21
N GLY A 12 -16.84 7.23 5.53
CA GLY A 12 -16.30 6.10 6.31
C GLY A 12 -16.15 4.81 5.51
N LYS A 13 -16.30 4.85 4.18
CA LYS A 13 -16.16 3.67 3.32
C LYS A 13 -14.69 3.33 3.08
N THR A 14 -14.37 2.05 3.02
CA THR A 14 -13.08 1.56 2.51
C THR A 14 -12.99 1.87 1.01
N ALA A 15 -11.90 2.50 0.59
CA ALA A 15 -11.70 2.88 -0.80
C ALA A 15 -10.25 2.70 -1.22
N LEU A 16 -10.05 2.30 -2.49
CA LEU A 16 -8.75 2.24 -3.14
C LEU A 16 -8.72 3.27 -4.27
N MET A 17 -7.68 4.10 -4.30
CA MET A 17 -7.38 4.97 -5.42
C MET A 17 -6.05 4.59 -6.03
N THR A 18 -6.04 4.40 -7.35
CA THR A 18 -4.84 4.15 -8.13
C THR A 18 -4.52 5.37 -8.98
N ARG A 19 -3.24 5.71 -9.11
CA ARG A 19 -2.74 6.83 -9.93
C ARG A 19 -1.40 6.43 -10.56
N GLU A 20 -1.27 6.68 -11.85
CA GLU A 20 0.02 6.62 -12.57
C GLU A 20 0.79 7.91 -12.33
N ASP A 21 2.10 7.81 -12.22
CA ASP A 21 2.96 8.97 -12.10
C ASP A 21 2.96 9.75 -13.43
N PRO A 22 2.79 11.09 -13.40
CA PRO A 22 2.73 11.88 -14.62
C PRO A 22 4.07 11.94 -15.37
N ASP A 23 5.18 11.71 -14.67
CA ASP A 23 6.54 11.81 -15.20
C ASP A 23 7.18 10.42 -15.45
N SER A 24 6.51 9.33 -15.03
CA SER A 24 7.00 7.97 -15.22
C SER A 24 5.86 6.97 -15.46
N SER A 25 5.92 6.26 -16.59
CA SER A 25 4.95 5.21 -16.94
C SER A 25 5.00 4.00 -16.03
N ASP A 26 6.11 3.81 -15.31
CA ASP A 26 6.39 2.57 -14.59
C ASP A 26 6.14 2.73 -13.08
N ILE A 27 5.77 3.94 -12.65
CA ILE A 27 5.46 4.25 -11.26
C ILE A 27 3.94 4.36 -11.09
N LEU A 28 3.42 3.54 -10.18
CA LEU A 28 2.00 3.49 -9.83
C LEU A 28 1.84 3.69 -8.32
N THR A 29 0.98 4.64 -7.93
CA THR A 29 0.64 4.94 -6.54
C THR A 29 -0.74 4.37 -6.19
N LEU A 30 -0.80 3.59 -5.11
CA LEU A 30 -2.02 2.98 -4.57
C LEU A 30 -2.31 3.56 -3.18
N ASN A 31 -3.49 4.16 -3.00
CA ASN A 31 -3.94 4.70 -1.72
C ASN A 31 -5.15 3.91 -1.20
N LEU A 32 -4.93 3.07 -0.19
CA LEU A 32 -5.98 2.34 0.51
C LEU A 32 -6.41 3.11 1.76
N GLY A 33 -7.64 3.63 1.77
CA GLY A 33 -8.18 4.42 2.88
C GLY A 33 -9.28 3.69 3.65
N ASN A 34 -9.48 4.10 4.91
CA ASN A 34 -10.44 3.53 5.87
C ASN A 34 -10.39 1.99 5.98
N PHE A 35 -9.20 1.40 5.80
CA PHE A 35 -9.02 -0.02 6.02
C PHE A 35 -9.26 -0.36 7.51
N PRO A 36 -10.20 -1.27 7.83
CA PRO A 36 -10.63 -1.50 9.20
C PRO A 36 -9.48 -2.01 10.08
N ALA A 37 -9.31 -1.38 11.24
CA ALA A 37 -8.35 -1.80 12.25
C ALA A 37 -8.90 -3.02 13.01
N GLY A 38 -8.08 -4.06 13.21
CA GLY A 38 -8.43 -5.22 14.05
C GLY A 38 -8.96 -6.45 13.30
N SER A 39 -9.15 -6.38 11.99
CA SER A 39 -9.57 -7.54 11.18
C SER A 39 -8.44 -8.51 10.85
N TRP A 40 -7.21 -8.34 11.35
CA TRP A 40 -6.04 -9.06 10.82
C TRP A 40 -6.05 -10.58 11.07
N ASN A 41 -6.88 -11.08 11.99
CA ASN A 41 -7.10 -12.53 12.15
C ASN A 41 -7.87 -13.16 10.97
N GLU A 42 -8.58 -12.35 10.17
CA GLU A 42 -9.38 -12.76 8.99
C GLU A 42 -9.09 -11.89 7.74
N GLY A 43 -8.20 -10.90 7.85
CA GLY A 43 -8.09 -9.72 6.98
C GLY A 43 -6.78 -9.65 6.21
N GLN A 44 -6.40 -10.74 5.54
CA GLN A 44 -5.33 -10.69 4.55
C GLN A 44 -5.80 -9.89 3.33
N GLY A 45 -5.24 -8.68 3.14
CA GLY A 45 -5.40 -7.92 1.91
C GLY A 45 -4.37 -8.37 0.88
N THR A 46 -4.78 -9.03 -0.20
CA THR A 46 -3.88 -9.36 -1.31
C THR A 46 -3.92 -8.25 -2.36
N LEU A 47 -2.77 -7.59 -2.57
CA LEU A 47 -2.57 -6.73 -3.73
C LEU A 47 -2.08 -7.59 -4.90
N ARG A 48 -2.79 -7.54 -6.03
CA ARG A 48 -2.36 -8.19 -7.29
C ARG A 48 -2.13 -7.11 -8.33
N LEU A 49 -0.91 -7.06 -8.87
CA LEU A 49 -0.54 -6.15 -9.95
C LEU A 49 -0.26 -6.98 -11.20
N VAL A 50 -0.83 -6.55 -12.33
CA VAL A 50 -0.53 -7.10 -13.66
C VAL A 50 0.03 -5.96 -14.47
N MET A 51 1.24 -6.14 -15.01
CA MET A 51 1.87 -5.15 -15.88
C MET A 51 2.66 -5.83 -16.99
N GLU A 52 2.78 -5.15 -18.13
CA GLU A 52 3.65 -5.55 -19.22
C GLU A 52 5.09 -5.12 -18.90
N LEU A 53 6.05 -6.03 -19.07
CA LEU A 53 7.46 -5.74 -18.85
C LEU A 53 8.16 -5.61 -20.21
N ARG A 54 8.87 -4.51 -20.41
CA ARG A 54 9.68 -4.31 -21.60
C ARG A 54 10.94 -5.17 -21.52
N VAL A 55 11.31 -5.73 -22.66
CA VAL A 55 12.59 -6.44 -22.83
C VAL A 55 13.64 -5.39 -23.17
N GLU A 56 14.67 -5.30 -22.33
CA GLU A 56 15.79 -4.39 -22.55
C GLU A 56 16.64 -4.85 -23.75
N THR A 57 17.52 -3.98 -24.24
CA THR A 57 18.33 -4.25 -25.45
C THR A 57 19.29 -5.44 -25.31
N ASP A 58 19.57 -5.87 -24.09
CA ASP A 58 20.36 -7.05 -23.74
C ASP A 58 19.52 -8.34 -23.59
N GLY A 59 18.21 -8.25 -23.80
CA GLY A 59 17.27 -9.36 -23.64
C GLY A 59 16.78 -9.58 -22.21
N ILE A 60 17.14 -8.72 -21.26
CA ILE A 60 16.78 -8.86 -19.85
C ILE A 60 15.41 -8.22 -19.58
N ILE A 61 14.64 -8.85 -18.68
CA ILE A 61 13.38 -8.33 -18.16
C ILE A 61 13.60 -7.93 -16.70
N SER A 62 13.34 -6.67 -16.36
CA SER A 62 13.46 -6.16 -14.99
C SER A 62 12.08 -5.83 -14.39
N PHE A 63 11.79 -6.39 -13.22
CA PHE A 63 10.61 -6.03 -12.42
C PHE A 63 11.05 -5.59 -11.04
N VAL A 64 10.75 -4.33 -10.68
CA VAL A 64 11.08 -3.76 -9.38
C VAL A 64 9.79 -3.57 -8.60
N LEU A 65 9.56 -4.44 -7.62
CA LEU A 65 8.46 -4.26 -6.68
C LEU A 65 8.87 -3.22 -5.61
N PRO A 66 8.07 -2.18 -5.34
CA PRO A 66 8.31 -1.29 -4.22
C PRO A 66 8.28 -2.09 -2.90
N THR A 67 9.38 -2.08 -2.16
CA THR A 67 9.52 -2.81 -0.89
C THR A 67 8.99 -2.04 0.32
N VAL A 68 8.54 -0.79 0.13
CA VAL A 68 8.09 0.08 1.23
C VAL A 68 6.57 0.06 1.35
N LEU A 69 6.08 -0.75 2.29
CA LEU A 69 4.73 -0.65 2.81
C LEU A 69 4.75 0.33 4.00
N ASN A 70 3.97 1.41 3.93
CA ASN A 70 3.79 2.36 5.04
C ASN A 70 2.42 2.15 5.69
N PRO A 71 2.18 1.01 6.38
CA PRO A 71 0.89 0.77 6.98
C PRO A 71 0.65 1.77 8.11
N ARG A 72 -0.57 2.30 8.19
CA ARG A 72 -1.00 3.16 9.30
C ARG A 72 -1.03 2.40 10.65
N TYR A 73 -1.11 1.08 10.59
CA TYR A 73 -1.14 0.19 11.75
C TYR A 73 0.11 -0.68 11.78
N THR A 74 0.62 -0.94 12.98
CA THR A 74 1.71 -1.89 13.20
C THR A 74 1.25 -3.29 12.79
N PRO A 75 1.90 -3.95 11.82
CA PRO A 75 1.60 -5.34 11.48
C PRO A 75 1.72 -6.26 12.70
N ALA A 76 0.92 -7.33 12.77
CA ALA A 76 0.88 -8.21 13.94
C ALA A 76 2.24 -8.83 14.30
N ASP A 77 3.05 -9.14 13.29
CA ASP A 77 4.39 -9.73 13.47
C ASP A 77 5.49 -8.69 13.71
N HIS A 78 5.16 -7.38 13.69
CA HIS A 78 6.15 -6.37 13.99
C HIS A 78 6.42 -6.39 15.50
N PRO A 79 7.69 -6.57 15.93
CA PRO A 79 8.02 -6.63 17.35
C PRO A 79 7.56 -5.33 18.01
N ARG A 80 6.65 -5.46 18.98
CA ARG A 80 6.23 -4.32 19.79
C ARG A 80 7.50 -3.80 20.47
N ARG A 81 7.90 -2.56 20.17
CA ARG A 81 8.93 -1.89 20.93
C ARG A 81 8.43 -1.85 22.38
N GLN A 82 8.95 -2.74 23.23
CA GLN A 82 8.76 -2.63 24.66
C GLN A 82 9.38 -1.30 25.06
N GLY A 83 8.53 -0.34 25.40
CA GLY A 83 8.95 0.91 25.98
C GLY A 83 9.75 0.57 27.24
N ARG A 84 10.98 1.08 27.31
CA ARG A 84 11.66 1.20 28.60
C ARG A 84 10.72 1.95 29.53
N SER A 85 10.23 1.27 30.55
CA SER A 85 9.58 1.92 31.68
C SER A 85 10.61 2.91 32.24
N ALA A 86 10.34 4.20 32.13
CA ALA A 86 11.03 5.18 32.94
C ALA A 86 10.46 4.99 34.36
N GLU A 87 11.19 4.25 35.19
CA GLU A 87 11.02 4.32 36.64
C GLU A 87 11.32 5.75 37.07
N VAL A 88 10.37 6.33 37.81
CA VAL A 88 10.47 7.61 38.51
C VAL A 88 10.84 7.33 39.95
#